data_AF-Q6MRR5-F1
#
_entry.id   AF-Q6MRR5-F1
#
_cell.length_a   1.000
_cell.length_b   1.000
_cell.length_c   1.000
_cell.angle_alpha   90.00
_cell.angle_beta   90.00
_cell.angle_gamma   90.00
#
_symmetry.space_group_name_H-M   'P 1'
#
loop_
_entity.id
_entity.type
_entity.pdbx_description
1 polymer ?
#
loop_
_entity_poly.entity_id
_entity_poly.type
_entity_poly.pdbx_seq_one_letter_code
_entity_poly.pdbx_strand_id
1 'polypeptide(L)' 'MKKYIIFASIGFELVGLILGCFYLGQYLDQKYQTKGLIFAVLSLASLAGWLVRVIWLLNRIQKQDEKESESKKPPGTP' A
#
# COMPACT_ATOMS: atom_id res chain seq x y z
N MET A 1 -5.85 -16.20 9.28
CA MET A 1 -5.50 -16.38 7.84
C MET A 1 -5.55 -15.07 7.05
N LYS A 2 -6.64 -14.28 7.12
CA LYS A 2 -6.78 -13.01 6.37
C LYS A 2 -5.60 -12.01 6.57
N LYS A 3 -5.09 -11.86 7.79
CA LYS A 3 -4.01 -10.90 8.12
C LYS A 3 -2.66 -11.18 7.44
N TYR A 4 -2.29 -12.45 7.30
CA TYR A 4 -1.02 -12.83 6.66
C TYR A 4 -1.02 -12.54 5.15
N ILE A 5 -2.14 -12.80 4.49
CA ILE A 5 -2.33 -12.47 3.06
C ILE A 5 -2.22 -10.96 2.85
N ILE A 6 -2.84 -10.15 3.72
CA ILE A 6 -2.76 -8.69 3.63
C ILE A 6 -1.32 -8.21 3.78
N PHE A 7 -0.59 -8.74 4.77
CA PHE A 7 0.79 -8.34 5.00
C PHE A 7 1.69 -8.72 3.81
N ALA A 8 1.48 -9.90 3.24
CA ALA A 8 2.15 -10.32 2.01
C ALA A 8 1.78 -9.44 0.82
N SER A 9 0.53 -9.02 0.68
CA SER A 9 0.09 -8.10 -0.37
C SER A 9 0.73 -6.72 -0.25
N ILE A 10 0.88 -6.17 0.96
CA ILE A 10 1.57 -4.88 1.19
C ILE A 10 3.04 -4.99 0.78
N GLY A 11 3.71 -6.09 1.15
CA GLY A 11 5.09 -6.35 0.72
C GLY A 11 5.23 -6.48 -0.80
N PHE A 12 4.29 -7.19 -1.44
CA PHE A 12 4.27 -7.34 -2.90
C PHE A 12 4.01 -6.01 -3.61
N GLU A 13 3.09 -5.19 -3.11
CA GLU A 13 2.86 -3.84 -3.62
C GLU A 13 4.11 -2.97 -3.53
N LEU A 14 4.86 -3.05 -2.43
CA LEU A 14 6.11 -2.29 -2.29
C LEU A 14 7.15 -2.70 -3.34
N VAL A 15 7.33 -4.01 -3.56
CA VAL A 15 8.24 -4.52 -4.61
C VAL A 15 7.76 -4.07 -6.00
N GLY A 16 6.47 -4.20 -6.28
CA GLY A 16 5.87 -3.75 -7.53
C GLY A 16 6.02 -2.25 -7.76
N LEU A 17 5.91 -1.44 -6.70
CA LEU A 17 6.09 -0.01 -6.76
C LEU A 17 7.55 0.38 -7.05
N ILE A 18 8.51 -0.31 -6.42
CA ILE A 18 9.95 -0.09 -6.68
C ILE A 18 10.27 -0.40 -8.14
N LEU A 19 9.86 -1.58 -8.63
CA LEU A 19 10.08 -1.98 -10.01
C LEU A 19 9.36 -1.04 -11.00
N GLY A 20 8.12 -0.68 -10.68
CA GLY A 20 7.32 0.28 -11.44
C GLY A 20 8.02 1.63 -11.55
N CYS A 21 8.42 2.23 -10.43
CA CYS A 21 9.16 3.50 -10.41
C CYS A 21 10.51 3.40 -11.12
N PHE A 22 11.23 2.28 -11.00
CA PHE A 22 12.49 2.06 -11.70
C PHE A 22 12.30 2.10 -13.21
N TYR A 23 11.39 1.28 -13.75
CA TYR A 23 11.14 1.23 -15.19
C TYR A 23 10.48 2.52 -15.72
N LEU A 24 9.45 3.05 -15.05
CA LEU A 24 8.81 4.29 -15.47
C LEU A 24 9.78 5.46 -15.40
N GLY A 25 10.52 5.58 -14.30
CA GLY A 25 11.39 6.71 -14.11
C GLY A 25 12.60 6.67 -15.04
N GLN A 26 13.17 5.49 -15.36
CA GLN A 26 14.16 5.39 -16.44
C GLN A 26 13.58 5.76 -17.80
N TYR A 27 12.37 5.29 -18.11
CA TYR A 27 11.70 5.61 -19.39
C TYR A 27 11.42 7.11 -19.53
N LEU A 28 10.89 7.74 -18.49
CA LEU A 28 10.65 9.19 -18.49
C LEU A 28 11.96 9.98 -18.50
N ASP A 29 12.98 9.55 -17.75
CA ASP A 29 14.25 10.27 -17.70
C ASP A 29 14.98 10.23 -19.05
N GLN A 30 14.91 9.10 -19.79
CA GLN A 30 15.40 9.04 -21.17
C GLN A 30 14.62 9.99 -22.10
N LYS A 31 13.30 10.11 -21.93
CA LYS A 31 12.46 10.93 -22.80
C LYS A 31 12.61 12.43 -22.56
N TYR A 32 12.82 12.86 -21.32
CA TYR A 32 12.88 14.26 -20.93
C TYR A 32 14.29 14.76 -20.56
N GLN A 33 15.33 13.90 -20.61
CA GLN A 33 16.72 14.21 -20.27
C GLN A 33 16.89 14.94 -18.93
N THR A 34 16.05 14.61 -17.95
CA THR A 34 15.98 15.35 -16.69
C THR A 34 17.07 14.99 -15.67
N LYS A 35 18.09 14.20 -16.07
CA LYS A 35 19.21 13.80 -15.21
C LYS A 35 18.75 13.20 -13.87
N GLY A 36 17.68 12.42 -13.87
CA GLY A 36 17.15 11.73 -12.69
C GLY A 36 16.22 12.55 -11.80
N LEU A 37 15.95 13.83 -12.11
CA LEU A 37 15.06 14.67 -11.29
C LEU A 37 13.61 14.17 -11.34
N ILE A 38 13.13 13.74 -12.51
CA ILE A 38 11.81 13.11 -12.65
C ILE A 38 11.74 11.81 -11.86
N PHE A 39 12.79 10.98 -11.91
CA PHE A 39 12.83 9.74 -11.13
C PHE A 39 12.69 10.02 -9.63
N ALA A 40 13.39 11.04 -9.10
CA ALA A 40 13.32 11.41 -7.69
C ALA A 40 11.91 11.90 -7.30
N VAL A 41 11.32 12.83 -8.05
CA VAL A 41 9.98 13.36 -7.78
C VAL A 41 8.91 12.27 -7.91
N LEU A 42 8.99 11.46 -8.97
CA LEU A 42 8.07 10.34 -9.20
C LEU A 42 8.16 9.32 -8.07
N SER A 43 9.37 8.97 -7.65
CA SER A 43 9.58 8.02 -6.53
C SER A 43 8.99 8.58 -5.24
N LEU A 44 9.23 9.85 -4.92
CA LEU A 44 8.69 10.48 -3.72
C LEU A 44 7.17 10.53 -3.74
N ALA A 45 6.58 10.93 -4.87
CA ALA A 45 5.13 11.00 -5.05
C ALA A 45 4.48 9.62 -4.98
N SER A 46 5.10 8.62 -5.61
CA SER A 46 4.62 7.24 -5.61
C SER A 46 4.68 6.63 -4.21
N LEU A 47 5.77 6.86 -3.48
CA LEU A 47 5.94 6.38 -2.11
C LEU A 47 4.95 7.04 -1.14
N ALA A 48 4.72 8.36 -1.26
CA ALA A 48 3.72 9.08 -0.49
C ALA A 48 2.30 8.58 -0.78
N GLY A 49 1.94 8.43 -2.06
CA GLY A 49 0.63 7.91 -2.47
C GLY A 49 0.38 6.48 -1.97
N TRP A 50 1.41 5.63 -2.02
CA TRP A 50 1.35 4.27 -1.49
C TRP A 50 1.21 4.24 0.04
N LEU A 51 1.92 5.09 0.77
CA LEU A 51 1.76 5.22 2.22
C LEU A 51 0.33 5.56 2.62
N VAL A 52 -0.30 6.52 1.93
CA VAL A 52 -1.71 6.86 2.15
C VAL A 52 -2.62 5.65 1.87
N ARG A 53 -2.35 4.90 0.79
CA ARG A 53 -3.10 3.68 0.44
C ARG A 53 -2.98 2.61 1.52
N VAL A 54 -1.77 2.40 2.05
CA VAL A 54 -1.48 1.42 3.12
C VAL A 54 -2.21 1.82 4.41
N ILE A 55 -2.11 3.07 4.84
CA ILE A 55 -2.80 3.57 6.04
C ILE A 55 -4.32 3.39 5.90
N TRP A 56 -4.88 3.71 4.75
CA TRP A 56 -6.31 3.51 4.48
C TRP A 56 -6.71 2.03 4.54
N LEU A 57 -5.89 1.14 3.99
CA LEU A 57 -6.13 -0.30 4.02
C LEU A 57 -6.08 -0.84 5.46
N LEU A 58 -5.07 -0.46 6.25
CA LEU A 58 -4.96 -0.87 7.66
C LEU A 58 -6.18 -0.41 8.47
N ASN A 59 -6.59 0.85 8.33
CA ASN A 59 -7.77 1.38 9.02
C ASN A 59 -9.04 0.62 8.65
N ARG A 60 -9.18 0.22 7.38
CA ARG A 60 -10.33 -0.58 6.92
C ARG A 60 -10.33 -1.97 7.54
N ILE A 61 -9.17 -2.60 7.66
CA ILE A 61 -9.05 -3.96 8.21
C ILE A 61 -9.33 -3.95 9.72
N GLN A 62 -8.80 -2.99 10.46
CA GLN A 62 -9.08 -2.85 11.90
C GLN A 62 -10.59 -2.74 12.17
N LYS A 63 -11.30 -1.91 11.39
CA LYS A 63 -12.76 -1.78 11.48
C LYS A 63 -13.52 -3.06 11.12
N GLN A 64 -12.96 -3.92 10.27
CA GLN A 64 -13.59 -5.22 9.94
C GLN A 64 -13.39 -6.25 11.06
N ASP A 65 -12.21 -6.27 11.68
CA ASP A 65 -11.93 -7.16 12.82
C ASP A 65 -12.82 -6.84 14.05
N GLU A 66 -13.06 -5.56 14.35
CA GLU A 66 -13.94 -5.15 15.47
C GLU A 66 -15.38 -5.65 15.27
N LYS A 67 -15.93 -5.47 14.07
CA LYS A 67 -17.30 -5.93 13.75
C LYS A 67 -17.45 -7.45 13.76
N GLU A 68 -16.44 -8.19 13.27
CA GLU A 68 -16.44 -9.66 13.31
C GLU A 68 -16.36 -10.18 14.77
N SER A 69 -15.73 -9.41 15.66
CA SER A 69 -15.60 -9.73 17.09
C SER A 69 -16.88 -9.44 17.89
N GLU A 70 -17.59 -8.34 17.61
CA GLU A 70 -18.90 -8.05 18.24
C GLU A 70 -19.97 -9.05 17.81
N SER A 71 -20.00 -9.46 16.53
CA SER A 71 -20.99 -10.42 16.03
C SER A 71 -20.84 -11.84 16.59
N LYS A 72 -19.66 -12.18 17.14
CA LYS A 72 -19.40 -13.49 17.75
C LYS A 72 -19.70 -13.54 19.25
N LYS A 73 -20.06 -12.41 19.88
CA LYS A 73 -20.50 -12.41 21.28
C LYS A 73 -21.92 -13.02 21.34
N PRO A 74 -22.14 -14.14 22.04
CA PRO A 74 -23.46 -14.74 22.14
C PRO A 74 -24.43 -13.76 22.83
N PRO A 75 -25.70 -13.67 22.38
CA PRO A 75 -26.68 -12.79 23.00
C PRO A 75 -27.05 -13.37 24.37
N GLY A 76 -26.65 -12.65 25.43
CA GLY A 76 -27.13 -12.89 26.79
C GLY A 76 -26.49 -14.09 27.50
N THR A 77 -25.55 -13.79 28.37
CA THR A 77 -25.61 -14.33 29.74
C THR A 77 -25.77 -13.14 30.68
N PRO A 78 -26.67 -13.24 31.66
CA PRO A 78 -27.18 -12.11 32.46
C PRO A 78 -26.10 -11.33 33.20
#